data_AF-A0A448WEP7-F1
#
_entry.id   AF-A0A448WEP7-F1
#
_cell.length_a   1.000
_cell.length_b   1.000
_cell.length_c   1.000
_cell.angle_alpha   90.00
_cell.angle_beta   90.00
_cell.angle_gamma   90.00
#
_symmetry.space_group_name_H-M   'P 1'
#
loop_
_entity.id
_entity.type
_entity.pdbx_description
1 polymer ?
#
loop_
_entity_poly.entity_id
_entity_poly.type
_entity_poly.pdbx_seq_one_letter_code
_entity_poly.pdbx_strand_id
1 'polypeptide(L)'
;MVDHCRSRHVKTGNVLEEIVLRIHQNWWRTHFIALVANGVYKRWIIATVNMKVGDIVRSHIDIPHIPVVPIEGDAYPIGALPAGTTICQIEAQPGQGALYCTAAGTSGLLVRRGSRISLEKSEGQTSSETDSSLAPSNHDPKDEPEHRVLNLPGECALILFSFLN
;
A
#
# COMPACT_ATOMS: atom_id res chain seq x y z
N MET A 1 15.85 6.88 -1.98
CA MET A 1 15.01 7.52 -0.94
C MET A 1 13.56 7.40 -1.40
N VAL A 2 12.70 6.73 -0.62
CA VAL A 2 11.27 6.52 -0.95
C VAL A 2 10.46 7.62 -0.26
N ASP A 3 9.52 8.22 -0.98
CA ASP A 3 8.56 9.19 -0.47
C ASP A 3 7.32 8.46 0.06
N HIS A 4 7.15 8.49 1.38
CA HIS A 4 6.00 7.91 2.06
C HIS A 4 4.83 8.90 2.19
N CYS A 5 4.99 10.16 1.75
CA CYS A 5 3.95 11.17 1.88
C CYS A 5 3.22 11.37 0.54
N ARG A 6 2.00 10.85 0.45
CA ARG A 6 1.15 11.08 -0.73
C ARG A 6 0.40 12.40 -0.62
N SER A 7 0.16 12.90 0.59
CA SER A 7 -0.63 14.12 0.86
C SER A 7 0.12 15.46 0.70
N ARG A 8 1.38 15.48 0.27
CA ARG A 8 2.18 16.73 0.18
C ARG A 8 1.51 17.82 -0.68
N HIS A 9 0.79 17.41 -1.70
CA HIS A 9 0.08 18.26 -2.65
C HIS A 9 -1.22 18.88 -2.08
N VAL A 10 -1.66 18.48 -0.87
CA VAL A 10 -2.87 19.02 -0.22
C VAL A 10 -2.80 20.56 -0.08
N LYS A 11 -1.61 21.13 0.13
CA LYS A 11 -1.42 22.60 0.20
C LYS A 11 -1.70 23.31 -1.13
N THR A 12 -1.57 22.61 -2.26
CA THR A 12 -1.77 23.16 -3.61
C THR A 12 -3.25 23.13 -4.01
N GLY A 13 -4.07 22.31 -3.35
CA GLY A 13 -5.52 22.23 -3.61
C GLY A 13 -5.92 21.53 -4.91
N ASN A 14 -4.96 21.03 -5.69
CA ASN A 14 -5.23 20.32 -6.95
C ASN A 14 -4.91 18.84 -6.82
N VAL A 15 -5.74 17.99 -7.44
CA VAL A 15 -5.48 16.54 -7.55
C VAL A 15 -4.16 16.32 -8.29
N LEU A 16 -3.31 15.49 -7.70
CA LEU A 16 -2.00 15.19 -8.28
C LEU A 16 -2.08 13.92 -9.12
N GLU A 17 -1.86 14.04 -10.42
CA GLU A 17 -1.82 12.89 -11.34
C GLU A 17 -0.38 12.53 -11.75
N GLU A 18 -0.07 11.25 -11.75
CA GLU A 18 1.32 10.82 -11.68
C GLU A 18 1.48 9.50 -12.45
N ILE A 19 2.39 9.44 -13.43
CA ILE A 19 2.56 8.26 -14.29
C ILE A 19 3.63 7.34 -13.71
N VAL A 20 3.34 6.04 -13.65
CA VAL A 20 4.30 5.00 -13.26
C VAL A 20 5.27 4.74 -14.40
N LEU A 21 6.56 5.05 -14.18
CA LEU A 21 7.62 4.87 -15.16
C LEU A 21 8.32 3.52 -15.03
N ARG A 22 8.48 3.02 -13.80
CA ARG A 22 9.22 1.79 -13.51
C ARG A 22 8.82 1.22 -12.17
N ILE A 23 8.76 -0.10 -12.07
CA ILE A 23 8.63 -0.81 -10.79
C ILE A 23 9.91 -1.61 -10.57
N HIS A 24 10.44 -1.57 -9.35
CA HIS A 24 11.69 -2.23 -9.00
C HIS A 24 11.57 -2.88 -7.62
N GLN A 25 12.14 -4.08 -7.48
CA GLN A 25 12.30 -4.72 -6.18
C GLN A 25 13.64 -4.30 -5.58
N ASN A 26 13.67 -4.15 -4.26
CA ASN A 26 14.85 -3.72 -3.56
C ASN A 26 15.28 -4.77 -2.53
N TRP A 27 16.58 -5.02 -2.39
CA TRP A 27 17.12 -6.10 -1.55
C TRP A 27 16.99 -5.86 -0.04
N TRP A 28 16.88 -4.60 0.40
CA TRP A 28 16.79 -4.22 1.82
C TRP A 28 15.38 -3.82 2.27
N ARG A 29 14.36 -3.96 1.40
CA ARG A 29 12.95 -3.71 1.74
C ARG A 29 12.08 -4.85 1.23
N THR A 30 10.98 -5.10 1.91
CA THR A 30 10.07 -6.18 1.56
C THR A 30 9.10 -5.83 0.41
N HIS A 31 8.86 -4.55 0.13
CA HIS A 31 7.98 -4.11 -0.97
C HIS A 31 8.72 -3.77 -2.24
N PHE A 32 7.95 -3.83 -3.33
CA PHE A 32 8.28 -3.17 -4.57
C PHE A 32 8.14 -1.64 -4.43
N ILE A 33 9.01 -0.94 -5.12
CA ILE A 33 9.01 0.52 -5.25
C ILE A 33 8.65 0.90 -6.68
N ALA A 34 7.84 1.94 -6.83
CA ALA A 34 7.46 2.49 -8.13
C ALA A 34 8.08 3.88 -8.31
N LEU A 35 8.75 4.09 -9.45
CA LEU A 35 9.18 5.40 -9.90
C LEU A 35 8.01 6.07 -10.61
N VAL A 36 7.61 7.23 -10.10
CA VAL A 36 6.44 7.95 -10.57
C VAL A 36 6.81 9.38 -10.92
N ALA A 37 6.13 9.95 -11.93
CA ALA A 37 6.40 11.29 -12.44
C ALA A 37 5.13 12.09 -12.76
N ASN A 38 5.11 13.37 -12.36
CA ASN A 38 4.05 14.35 -12.68
C ASN A 38 4.47 15.27 -13.85
N GLY A 39 5.55 14.95 -14.55
CA GLY A 39 6.14 15.78 -15.63
C GLY A 39 7.19 16.77 -15.15
N VAL A 40 6.99 17.43 -14.00
CA VAL A 40 7.97 18.37 -13.42
C VAL A 40 9.00 17.67 -12.53
N TYR A 41 8.55 16.72 -11.72
CA TYR A 41 9.38 16.00 -10.77
C TYR A 41 9.12 14.50 -10.82
N LYS A 42 10.08 13.74 -10.30
CA LYS A 42 10.02 12.29 -10.16
C LYS A 42 10.25 11.91 -8.71
N ARG A 43 9.54 10.90 -8.24
CA ARG A 43 9.73 10.35 -6.89
C ARG A 43 9.50 8.86 -6.87
N TRP A 44 10.09 8.21 -5.87
CA TRP A 44 9.84 6.81 -5.58
C TRP A 44 8.71 6.69 -4.57
N ILE A 45 7.68 5.93 -4.87
CA ILE A 45 6.61 5.57 -3.94
C ILE A 45 6.63 4.07 -3.68
N ILE A 46 5.89 3.62 -2.67
CA ILE A 46 5.63 2.19 -2.48
C ILE A 46 4.64 1.74 -3.55
N ALA A 47 4.94 0.65 -4.24
CA ALA A 47 4.06 0.08 -5.25
C ALA A 47 2.92 -0.71 -4.58
N THR A 48 1.72 -0.61 -5.15
CA THR A 48 0.58 -1.47 -4.78
C THR A 48 0.63 -2.77 -5.59
N VAL A 49 -0.20 -3.74 -5.19
CA VAL A 49 -0.16 -5.12 -5.69
C VAL A 49 -0.31 -5.22 -7.21
N ASN A 50 -1.31 -4.55 -7.75
CA ASN A 50 -1.66 -4.65 -9.17
C ASN A 50 -1.12 -3.48 -10.02
N MET A 51 -0.21 -2.67 -9.46
CA MET A 51 0.37 -1.53 -10.17
C MET A 51 1.24 -1.98 -11.35
N LYS A 52 1.07 -1.34 -12.51
CA LYS A 52 1.82 -1.61 -13.73
C LYS A 52 2.52 -0.37 -14.24
N VAL A 53 3.54 -0.58 -15.08
CA VAL A 53 4.24 0.51 -15.77
C VAL A 53 3.31 1.12 -16.81
N GLY A 54 3.18 2.45 -16.79
CA GLY A 54 2.25 3.19 -17.63
C GLY A 54 0.95 3.57 -16.92
N ASP A 55 0.66 3.03 -15.74
CA ASP A 55 -0.53 3.39 -14.98
C ASP A 55 -0.48 4.85 -14.50
N ILE A 56 -1.65 5.47 -14.42
CA ILE A 56 -1.82 6.82 -13.88
C ILE A 56 -2.32 6.68 -12.45
N VAL A 57 -1.52 7.16 -11.51
CA VAL A 57 -1.84 7.18 -10.10
C VAL A 57 -2.26 8.59 -9.70
N ARG A 58 -3.38 8.70 -9.01
CA ARG A 58 -3.94 9.96 -8.56
C ARG A 58 -3.80 10.11 -7.05
N SER A 59 -3.59 11.33 -6.60
CA SER A 59 -3.68 11.68 -5.20
C SER A 59 -4.80 12.71 -5.04
N HIS A 60 -5.88 12.29 -4.41
CA HIS A 60 -7.09 13.06 -4.21
C HIS A 60 -7.02 13.84 -2.89
N ILE A 61 -7.61 15.04 -2.89
CA ILE A 61 -7.66 15.92 -1.72
C ILE A 61 -9.09 16.03 -1.19
N ASP A 62 -10.08 16.05 -2.10
CA ASP A 62 -11.45 16.36 -1.77
C ASP A 62 -12.16 15.20 -1.07
N ILE A 63 -13.01 15.54 -0.10
CA ILE A 63 -13.92 14.60 0.57
C ILE A 63 -15.31 14.83 0.00
N PRO A 64 -15.74 14.02 -0.99
CA PRO A 64 -17.08 14.13 -1.55
C PRO A 64 -18.13 13.68 -0.53
N HIS A 65 -19.36 14.20 -0.70
CA HIS A 65 -20.50 13.81 0.15
C HIS A 65 -20.90 12.35 -0.07
N ILE A 66 -20.73 11.83 -1.28
CA ILE A 66 -20.98 10.44 -1.64
C ILE A 66 -19.63 9.71 -1.67
N PRO A 67 -19.47 8.57 -0.98
CA PRO A 67 -18.24 7.79 -1.02
C PRO A 67 -17.87 7.38 -2.45
N VAL A 68 -16.59 7.52 -2.78
CA VAL A 68 -16.07 7.19 -4.12
C VAL A 68 -15.71 5.71 -4.18
N VAL A 69 -15.92 5.08 -5.33
CA VAL A 69 -15.41 3.74 -5.60
C VAL A 69 -13.88 3.84 -5.75
N PRO A 70 -13.11 3.26 -4.83
CA PRO A 70 -11.67 3.43 -4.85
C PRO A 70 -11.03 2.69 -6.03
N ILE A 71 -9.99 3.31 -6.60
CA ILE A 71 -9.14 2.72 -7.63
C ILE A 71 -7.80 2.35 -6.99
N GLU A 72 -7.30 1.16 -7.29
CA GLU A 72 -6.03 0.70 -6.73
C GLU A 72 -4.84 1.56 -7.21
N GLY A 73 -3.87 1.80 -6.32
CA GLY A 73 -2.76 2.72 -6.53
C GLY A 73 -3.06 4.15 -6.08
N ASP A 74 -4.31 4.59 -6.22
CA ASP A 74 -4.69 5.96 -5.91
C ASP A 74 -4.67 6.23 -4.40
N ALA A 75 -4.40 7.49 -4.08
CA ALA A 75 -4.41 7.99 -2.72
C ALA A 75 -5.66 8.82 -2.44
N TYR A 76 -6.37 8.49 -1.37
CA TYR A 76 -7.61 9.18 -0.98
C TYR A 76 -7.50 9.72 0.45
N PRO A 77 -8.35 10.70 0.82
CA PRO A 77 -8.59 11.00 2.23
C PRO A 77 -9.50 9.93 2.84
N ILE A 78 -9.29 9.59 4.12
CA ILE A 78 -10.07 8.55 4.83
C ILE A 78 -11.59 8.78 4.73
N GLY A 79 -12.04 10.04 4.76
CA GLY A 79 -13.45 10.39 4.71
C GLY A 79 -14.14 10.12 3.36
N ALA A 80 -13.39 10.00 2.27
CA ALA A 80 -13.94 9.80 0.92
C ALA A 80 -14.27 8.32 0.63
N LEU A 81 -13.73 7.39 1.41
CA LEU A 81 -13.85 5.96 1.15
C LEU A 81 -15.06 5.33 1.85
N PRO A 82 -15.71 4.33 1.24
CA PRO A 82 -16.75 3.54 1.88
C PRO A 82 -16.16 2.65 2.99
N ALA A 83 -16.98 2.32 4.00
CA ALA A 83 -16.56 1.35 5.01
C ALA A 83 -16.37 -0.04 4.37
N GLY A 84 -15.40 -0.80 4.88
CA GLY A 84 -15.02 -2.11 4.36
C GLY A 84 -13.90 -2.07 3.32
N THR A 85 -13.34 -0.89 2.99
CA THR A 85 -12.21 -0.80 2.07
C THR A 85 -10.89 -1.21 2.73
N THR A 86 -10.09 -2.00 2.03
CA THR A 86 -8.73 -2.37 2.42
C THR A 86 -7.73 -1.30 2.00
N ILE A 87 -6.91 -0.86 2.95
CA ILE A 87 -6.08 0.35 2.85
C ILE A 87 -4.68 0.11 3.43
N CYS A 88 -3.67 0.79 2.91
CA CYS A 88 -2.27 0.74 3.38
C CYS A 88 -1.62 2.13 3.41
N GLN A 89 -0.36 2.20 3.85
CA GLN A 89 0.45 3.42 3.89
C GLN A 89 -0.32 4.59 4.54
N ILE A 90 -0.86 4.36 5.74
CA ILE A 90 -1.78 5.28 6.39
C ILE A 90 -0.98 6.39 7.10
N GLU A 91 -1.30 7.63 6.79
CA GLU A 91 -0.76 8.81 7.48
C GLU A 91 -1.62 9.16 8.72
N ALA A 92 -0.97 9.37 9.88
CA ALA A 92 -1.66 9.78 11.11
C ALA A 92 -2.24 11.20 11.02
N GLN A 93 -1.51 12.09 10.34
CA GLN A 93 -1.90 13.45 10.01
C GLN A 93 -1.43 13.77 8.58
N PRO A 94 -2.13 14.65 7.84
CA PRO A 94 -1.73 15.01 6.48
C PRO A 94 -0.34 15.65 6.50
N GLY A 95 0.56 15.14 5.69
CA GLY A 95 1.90 15.69 5.50
C GLY A 95 2.97 15.09 6.40
N GLN A 96 2.62 14.24 7.36
CA GLN A 96 3.60 13.49 8.16
C GLN A 96 4.18 12.28 7.41
N GLY A 97 3.47 11.81 6.38
CA GLY A 97 3.80 10.57 5.68
C GLY A 97 3.27 9.33 6.39
N ALA A 98 3.32 8.21 5.68
CA ALA A 98 2.75 6.95 6.15
C ALA A 98 3.48 6.41 7.39
N LEU A 99 2.71 6.15 8.45
CA LEU A 99 3.21 5.57 9.70
C LEU A 99 2.67 4.16 9.95
N TYR A 100 1.45 3.86 9.48
CA TYR A 100 0.81 2.56 9.69
C TYR A 100 0.67 1.75 8.39
N CYS A 101 0.67 0.42 8.52
CA CYS A 101 0.57 -0.52 7.40
C CYS A 101 1.64 -0.25 6.33
N THR A 102 2.89 -0.09 6.78
CA THR A 102 4.04 0.23 5.94
C THR A 102 4.84 -0.97 5.49
N ALA A 103 4.55 -2.17 6.03
CA ALA A 103 5.21 -3.46 5.76
C ALA A 103 4.53 -4.23 4.62
N ALA A 104 5.24 -5.17 3.96
CA ALA A 104 4.74 -5.81 2.74
C ALA A 104 3.58 -6.73 3.11
N GLY A 105 2.49 -6.64 2.35
CA GLY A 105 1.25 -7.36 2.63
C GLY A 105 0.52 -6.95 3.91
N THR A 106 0.84 -5.79 4.50
CA THR A 106 0.08 -5.25 5.63
C THR A 106 -1.02 -4.30 5.17
N SER A 107 -2.25 -4.61 5.58
CA SER A 107 -3.47 -3.84 5.34
C SER A 107 -4.15 -3.45 6.65
N GLY A 108 -4.93 -2.38 6.57
CA GLY A 108 -6.04 -2.11 7.50
C GLY A 108 -7.37 -2.21 6.78
N LEU A 109 -8.41 -2.58 7.51
CA LEU A 109 -9.80 -2.48 7.09
C LEU A 109 -10.40 -1.18 7.62
N LEU A 110 -11.04 -0.42 6.75
CA LEU A 110 -11.73 0.80 7.12
C LEU A 110 -13.08 0.47 7.78
N VAL A 111 -13.21 0.72 9.08
CA VAL A 111 -14.46 0.47 9.81
C VAL A 111 -15.07 1.78 10.27
N ARG A 112 -16.35 1.99 9.95
CA ARG A 112 -17.09 3.20 10.35
C ARG A 112 -18.08 2.86 11.46
N ARG A 113 -17.90 3.48 12.63
CA ARG A 113 -18.82 3.36 13.78
C ARG A 113 -19.43 4.73 14.08
N GLY A 114 -20.61 4.99 13.51
CA GLY A 114 -21.29 6.28 13.60
C GLY A 114 -20.46 7.40 12.96
N SER A 115 -20.13 8.43 13.75
CA SER A 115 -19.27 9.54 13.30
C SER A 115 -17.76 9.25 13.39
N ARG A 116 -17.36 8.13 14.00
CA ARG A 116 -15.94 7.78 14.18
C ARG A 116 -15.52 6.80 13.10
N ILE A 117 -14.30 7.01 12.61
CA ILE A 117 -13.63 6.09 11.70
C ILE A 117 -12.54 5.38 12.49
N SER A 118 -12.49 4.05 12.36
CA SER A 118 -11.52 3.19 13.03
C SER A 118 -10.84 2.30 11.99
N LEU A 119 -9.59 1.97 12.28
CA LEU A 119 -8.75 1.15 11.42
C LEU A 119 -8.54 -0.17 12.14
N GLU A 120 -9.11 -1.24 11.59
CA GLU A 120 -8.87 -2.58 12.10
C GLU A 120 -7.69 -3.17 11.33
N LYS A 121 -6.55 -3.35 12.00
CA LYS A 121 -5.36 -3.93 11.38
C LYS A 121 -5.63 -5.40 11.08
N SER A 122 -5.61 -5.79 9.81
CA SER A 122 -5.53 -7.19 9.44
C SER A 122 -4.06 -7.56 9.42
N GLU A 123 -3.57 -8.20 10.49
CA GLU A 123 -2.30 -8.92 10.39
C GLU A 123 -2.51 -10.07 9.41
N GLY A 124 -1.81 -10.01 8.26
CA GLY A 124 -1.81 -11.11 7.32
C GLY A 124 -1.45 -12.37 8.09
N GLN A 125 -2.37 -13.35 8.11
CA GLN A 125 -2.08 -14.66 8.67
C GLN A 125 -0.86 -15.21 7.94
N THR A 126 0.26 -15.33 8.63
CA THR A 126 1.32 -16.25 8.23
C THR A 126 0.69 -17.64 8.27
N SER A 127 0.41 -18.23 7.12
CA SER A 127 0.08 -19.64 7.02
C SER A 127 1.28 -20.45 7.51
N SER A 128 1.29 -20.78 8.81
CA SER A 128 2.17 -21.82 9.34
C SER A 128 1.62 -23.16 8.86
N GLU A 129 2.20 -23.70 7.79
CA GLU A 129 1.98 -25.09 7.43
C GLU A 129 2.67 -25.97 8.49
N THR A 130 1.87 -26.63 9.31
CA THR A 130 2.32 -27.75 10.14
C THR A 130 2.37 -28.99 9.25
N ASP A 131 3.54 -29.32 8.70
CA ASP A 131 3.78 -30.66 8.14
C ASP A 131 4.64 -31.48 9.09
N SER A 132 3.97 -32.02 10.10
CA SER A 132 4.45 -33.17 10.85
C SER A 132 4.04 -34.45 10.12
N SER A 133 4.86 -34.98 9.20
CA SER A 133 5.02 -36.44 9.01
C SER A 133 6.17 -36.86 8.08
N LEU A 134 7.02 -37.74 8.63
CA LEU A 134 7.82 -38.83 8.00
C LEU A 134 9.08 -38.55 7.14
N ALA A 135 10.24 -38.73 7.82
CA ALA A 135 11.43 -39.55 7.50
C ALA A 135 12.36 -39.25 6.28
N PRO A 136 13.70 -39.48 6.41
CA PRO A 136 14.69 -39.02 5.44
C PRO A 136 15.02 -40.09 4.38
N SER A 137 15.16 -39.68 3.12
CA SER A 137 15.81 -40.48 2.08
C SER A 137 16.82 -39.63 1.31
N ASN A 138 18.07 -40.10 1.32
CA ASN A 138 19.22 -39.50 0.66
C ASN A 138 18.97 -39.24 -0.83
N HIS A 139 18.98 -37.96 -1.22
CA HIS A 139 19.27 -37.53 -2.58
C HIS A 139 19.86 -36.12 -2.51
N ASP A 140 21.07 -35.92 -3.01
CA ASP A 140 21.61 -34.58 -3.24
C ASP A 140 20.98 -34.02 -4.51
N PRO A 141 20.31 -32.85 -4.43
CA PRO A 141 20.35 -31.90 -5.54
C PRO A 141 21.01 -30.60 -5.06
N LYS A 142 21.88 -30.09 -5.92
CA LYS A 142 22.39 -28.72 -5.87
C LYS A 142 21.23 -27.77 -6.17
N ASP A 143 20.44 -27.44 -5.17
CA ASP A 143 19.53 -26.30 -5.21
C ASP A 143 19.73 -25.56 -3.89
N GLU A 144 20.38 -24.39 -3.96
CA GLU A 144 20.31 -23.45 -2.84
C GLU A 144 18.82 -23.21 -2.55
N PRO A 145 18.38 -23.23 -1.28
CA PRO A 145 17.02 -22.87 -0.94
C PRO A 145 16.89 -21.37 -1.20
N GLU A 146 16.56 -21.02 -2.45
CA GLU A 146 16.16 -19.68 -2.85
C GLU A 146 15.03 -19.28 -1.91
N HIS A 147 15.37 -18.37 -0.99
CA HIS A 147 14.58 -17.92 0.13
C HIS A 147 13.13 -17.69 -0.29
N ARG A 148 12.31 -18.73 -0.10
CA ARG A 148 10.89 -18.76 -0.43
C ARG A 148 10.14 -18.01 0.65
N VAL A 149 10.34 -16.70 0.71
CA VAL A 149 9.42 -15.81 1.42
C VAL A 149 8.39 -15.37 0.39
N LEU A 150 7.42 -16.25 0.13
CA LEU A 150 6.19 -15.90 -0.58
C LEU A 150 5.37 -15.01 0.35
N ASN A 151 5.81 -13.76 0.54
CA ASN A 151 4.91 -12.71 0.98
C ASN A 151 3.97 -12.44 -0.18
N LEU A 152 2.92 -13.25 -0.29
CA LEU A 152 1.77 -12.92 -1.10
C LEU A 152 1.37 -11.49 -0.72
N PRO A 153 1.32 -10.58 -1.69
CA PRO A 153 1.03 -9.19 -1.40
C PRO A 153 -0.39 -9.12 -0.86
N GLY A 154 -0.54 -8.93 0.45
CA GLY A 154 -1.80 -8.52 1.05
C GLY A 154 -2.39 -7.38 0.20
N GLU A 155 -3.64 -7.57 -0.23
CA GLU A 155 -4.39 -6.82 -1.25
C GLU A 155 -4.65 -5.38 -0.83
N CYS A 156 -3.59 -4.60 -0.68
CA CYS A 156 -3.69 -3.22 -0.28
C CYS A 156 -3.71 -2.35 -1.51
N ALA A 157 -4.92 -1.97 -1.91
CA ALA A 157 -5.17 -1.17 -3.08
C ALA A 157 -4.91 0.33 -2.85
N LEU A 158 -5.05 0.85 -1.62
CA LEU A 158 -5.27 2.29 -1.42
C LEU A 158 -4.34 2.92 -0.40
N ILE A 159 -3.74 4.05 -0.75
CA ILE A 159 -2.91 4.83 0.16
C ILE A 159 -3.76 5.94 0.80
N LEU A 160 -3.71 6.09 2.12
CA LEU A 160 -4.60 7.03 2.82
C LEU A 160 -3.86 8.03 3.69
N PHE A 161 -4.47 9.21 3.83
CA PHE A 161 -4.10 10.18 4.85
C PHE A 161 -5.30 10.63 5.67
N SER A 162 -5.07 10.75 6.97
CA SER A 162 -6.08 11.15 7.95
C SER A 162 -6.39 12.65 7.86
N PHE A 163 -7.65 13.02 7.72
CA PHE A 163 -8.14 14.34 8.13
C PHE A 163 -8.74 14.19 9.53
N LEU A 164 -7.92 14.38 10.55
CA LEU A 164 -8.42 14.74 11.87
C LEU A 164 -8.60 16.26 11.86
N ASN A 165 -9.85 16.71 11.76
CA ASN A 165 -10.23 18.02 12.29
C ASN A 165 -10.33 17.92 13.81
#